data_AF-A0A3N4RS22-F1
#
_entry.id   AF-A0A3N4RS22-F1
#
_cell.length_a   1.000
_cell.length_b   1.000
_cell.length_c   1.000
_cell.angle_alpha   90.00
_cell.angle_beta   90.00
_cell.angle_gamma   90.00
#
_symmetry.space_group_name_H-M   'P 1'
#
loop_
_entity.id
_entity.type
_entity.pdbx_description
1 polymer ?
#
loop_
_entity_poly.entity_id
_entity_poly.type
_entity_poly.pdbx_seq_one_letter_code
_entity_poly.pdbx_strand_id
1 'polypeptide(L)'
;MRGEGLFTERAPNGRFQWQLKAMNGRVVAVSSSVHESSADAERAFAELVALGPALVARITHVRDGLGWTWVVPGPRGNPLVKSSRAYERYATCQNAFRRFMALVARMAEAGAQPAAGAKPVTGAQPAAVGGAGAADGDGAGGAGAGGGV
;
A
#
# COMPACT_ATOMS: atom_id res chain seq x y z
N MET A 1 13.93 -15.04 -9.71
CA MET A 1 12.85 -15.53 -8.83
C MET A 1 11.96 -14.35 -8.46
N ARG A 2 10.88 -14.07 -9.19
CA ARG A 2 9.88 -13.06 -8.81
C ARG A 2 8.51 -13.65 -9.09
N GLY A 3 7.67 -13.78 -8.07
CA GLY A 3 6.36 -14.43 -8.23
C GLY A 3 5.33 -14.10 -7.16
N GLU A 4 5.72 -13.57 -6.00
CA GLU A 4 4.78 -12.96 -5.04
C GLU A 4 4.73 -11.45 -5.24
N GLY A 5 3.55 -10.85 -5.11
CA GLY A 5 3.41 -9.40 -5.15
C GLY A 5 2.06 -8.91 -5.66
N LEU A 6 1.91 -7.60 -5.61
CA LEU A 6 0.81 -6.86 -6.21
C LEU A 6 1.01 -6.78 -7.73
N PHE A 7 -0.02 -7.10 -8.49
CA PHE A 7 -0.05 -6.98 -9.94
C PHE A 7 -1.22 -6.12 -10.33
N THR A 8 -0.95 -5.04 -11.05
CA THR A 8 -1.99 -4.18 -11.60
C THR A 8 -2.26 -4.58 -13.05
N GLU A 9 -3.51 -4.96 -13.34
CA GLU A 9 -3.97 -5.32 -14.68
C GLU A 9 -4.94 -4.27 -15.20
N ARG A 10 -4.80 -3.89 -16.47
CA ARG A 10 -5.77 -3.03 -17.14
C ARG A 10 -6.89 -3.89 -17.71
N ALA A 11 -8.09 -3.71 -17.19
CA ALA A 11 -9.29 -4.36 -17.68
C ALA A 11 -9.71 -3.82 -19.07
N PRO A 12 -10.50 -4.58 -19.85
CA PRO A 12 -10.91 -4.19 -21.21
C PRO A 12 -11.70 -2.87 -21.28
N ASN A 13 -12.32 -2.46 -20.17
CA ASN A 13 -13.01 -1.18 -20.01
C ASN A 13 -12.05 0.02 -19.84
N GLY A 14 -10.74 -0.20 -19.96
CA GLY A 14 -9.70 0.80 -19.82
C GLY A 14 -9.29 1.11 -18.37
N ARG A 15 -9.97 0.52 -17.38
CA ARG A 15 -9.73 0.72 -15.95
C ARG A 15 -8.70 -0.26 -15.39
N PHE A 16 -8.11 0.06 -14.24
CA PHE A 16 -7.10 -0.75 -13.57
C PHE A 16 -7.69 -1.53 -12.41
N GLN A 17 -7.33 -2.80 -12.30
CA GLN A 17 -7.63 -3.66 -11.17
C GLN A 17 -6.35 -4.24 -10.63
N TRP A 18 -6.20 -4.27 -9.32
CA TRP A 18 -5.07 -4.96 -8.71
C TRP A 18 -5.43 -6.41 -8.37
N GLN A 19 -4.42 -7.27 -8.42
CA GLN A 19 -4.48 -8.69 -8.10
C GLN A 19 -3.29 -9.03 -7.22
N LEU A 20 -3.55 -9.82 -6.18
CA LEU A 20 -2.49 -10.31 -5.32
C LEU A 20 -2.14 -11.74 -5.69
N LYS A 21 -0.86 -11.99 -6.00
CA LYS A 21 -0.34 -13.33 -6.25
C LYS A 21 0.50 -13.81 -5.07
N ALA A 22 0.25 -15.04 -4.65
CA ALA A 22 1.07 -15.72 -3.67
C ALA A 22 2.39 -16.21 -4.30
N MET A 23 3.34 -16.66 -3.47
CA MET A 23 4.65 -17.17 -3.90
C MET A 23 4.59 -18.31 -4.94
N ASN A 24 3.50 -19.06 -4.97
CA ASN A 24 3.25 -20.12 -5.95
C ASN A 24 2.75 -19.59 -7.31
N GLY A 25 2.73 -18.27 -7.51
CA GLY A 25 2.24 -17.60 -8.71
C GLY A 25 0.71 -17.55 -8.84
N ARG A 26 -0.05 -18.14 -7.91
CA ARG A 26 -1.52 -18.16 -7.98
C ARG A 26 -2.10 -16.86 -7.45
N VAL A 27 -3.09 -16.33 -8.17
CA VAL A 27 -3.88 -15.17 -7.72
C VAL A 27 -4.77 -15.60 -6.56
N VAL A 28 -4.54 -14.99 -5.40
CA VAL A 28 -5.31 -15.28 -4.17
C VAL A 28 -6.47 -14.31 -3.97
N ALA A 29 -6.32 -13.07 -4.43
CA ALA A 29 -7.28 -12.01 -4.20
C ALA A 29 -7.27 -11.01 -5.37
N VAL A 30 -8.43 -10.42 -5.63
CA VAL A 30 -8.60 -9.40 -6.65
C VAL A 30 -9.36 -8.21 -6.07
N SER A 31 -9.01 -7.00 -6.53
CA SER A 31 -9.79 -5.81 -6.22
C SER A 31 -11.22 -6.00 -6.72
N SER A 32 -12.19 -5.63 -5.89
CA SER A 32 -13.57 -5.53 -6.37
C SER A 32 -13.85 -4.19 -7.05
N SER A 33 -13.02 -3.18 -6.77
CA SER A 33 -13.10 -1.87 -7.41
C SER A 33 -12.15 -1.76 -8.60
N VAL A 34 -12.61 -1.05 -9.62
CA VAL A 34 -11.83 -0.70 -10.81
C VAL A 34 -11.44 0.77 -10.74
N HIS A 35 -10.16 1.05 -10.95
CA HIS A 35 -9.52 2.35 -10.75
C HIS A 35 -9.18 3.02 -12.08
N GLU A 36 -9.03 4.34 -12.09
CA GLU A 36 -8.74 5.09 -13.32
C GLU A 36 -7.26 5.02 -13.71
N SER A 37 -6.37 4.88 -12.72
CA SER A 37 -4.93 4.73 -12.93
C SER A 37 -4.35 3.53 -12.18
N SER A 38 -3.15 3.10 -12.57
CA SER A 38 -2.41 2.08 -11.83
C SER A 38 -1.99 2.55 -10.44
N ALA A 39 -1.64 3.84 -10.31
CA ALA A 39 -1.28 4.44 -9.02
C ALA A 39 -2.45 4.43 -8.04
N ASP A 40 -3.68 4.65 -8.51
CA ASP A 40 -4.89 4.57 -7.68
C ASP A 40 -5.15 3.14 -7.21
N ALA A 41 -4.89 2.15 -8.06
CA ALA A 41 -5.03 0.74 -7.70
C ALA A 41 -3.99 0.36 -6.62
N GLU A 42 -2.75 0.84 -6.74
CA GLU A 42 -1.70 0.62 -5.75
C GLU A 42 -1.99 1.34 -4.42
N ARG A 43 -2.48 2.58 -4.46
CA ARG A 43 -2.91 3.32 -3.27
C ARG A 43 -4.06 2.61 -2.55
N ALA A 44 -5.08 2.16 -3.28
CA ALA A 44 -6.19 1.42 -2.70
C ALA A 44 -5.73 0.11 -2.04
N PHE A 45 -4.72 -0.55 -2.62
CA PHE A 45 -4.10 -1.71 -2.00
C PHE A 45 -3.33 -1.34 -0.72
N ALA A 46 -2.57 -0.25 -0.72
CA ALA A 46 -1.84 0.22 0.47
C ALA A 46 -2.78 0.56 1.64
N GLU A 47 -3.92 1.22 1.34
CA GLU A 47 -4.97 1.48 2.34
C GLU A 47 -5.53 0.17 2.91
N LEU A 48 -5.75 -0.84 2.06
CA LEU A 48 -6.20 -2.15 2.49
C LEU A 48 -5.14 -2.86 3.37
N VAL A 49 -3.86 -2.71 3.07
CA VAL A 49 -2.77 -3.24 3.89
C VAL A 49 -2.74 -2.57 5.27
N ALA A 50 -2.95 -1.26 5.33
CA ALA A 50 -3.04 -0.52 6.60
C ALA A 50 -4.22 -0.98 7.47
N LEU A 51 -5.33 -1.38 6.86
CA LEU A 51 -6.49 -1.97 7.56
C LEU A 51 -6.28 -3.43 7.99
N GLY A 52 -5.20 -4.09 7.53
CA GLY A 52 -4.97 -5.54 7.56
C GLY A 52 -5.57 -6.29 8.76
N PRO A 53 -5.22 -5.95 10.02
CA PRO A 53 -5.71 -6.67 11.20
C PRO A 53 -7.24 -6.60 11.42
N ALA A 54 -7.89 -5.56 10.91
CA ALA A 54 -9.33 -5.31 11.07
C ALA A 54 -10.17 -5.93 9.93
N LEU A 55 -9.54 -6.50 8.89
CA LEU A 55 -10.26 -7.07 7.76
C LEU A 55 -10.95 -8.37 8.16
N VAL A 56 -12.27 -8.42 8.00
CA VAL A 56 -13.08 -9.61 8.20
C VAL A 56 -13.71 -10.01 6.88
N ALA A 57 -13.52 -11.27 6.46
CA ALA A 57 -14.21 -11.79 5.29
C ALA A 57 -15.60 -12.32 5.63
N ARG A 58 -16.55 -12.02 4.74
CA ARG A 58 -17.83 -12.71 4.62
C ARG A 58 -17.66 -13.84 3.60
N ILE A 59 -17.82 -15.08 4.06
CA ILE A 59 -17.81 -16.26 3.19
C ILE A 59 -19.25 -16.58 2.80
N THR A 60 -19.51 -16.70 1.51
CA THR A 60 -20.86 -16.95 0.97
C THR A 60 -20.80 -18.01 -0.13
N HIS A 61 -21.89 -18.75 -0.30
CA HIS A 61 -22.05 -19.62 -1.44
C HIS A 61 -22.35 -18.78 -2.68
N VAL A 62 -21.76 -19.15 -3.82
CA VAL A 62 -22.03 -18.48 -5.10
C VAL A 62 -23.49 -18.77 -5.49
N ARG A 63 -24.23 -17.73 -5.88
CA ARG A 63 -25.68 -17.82 -6.10
C ARG A 63 -26.04 -18.67 -7.32
N ASP A 64 -25.23 -18.58 -8.38
CA ASP A 64 -25.46 -19.25 -9.67
C ASP A 64 -24.34 -20.25 -10.02
N GLY A 65 -23.58 -20.71 -9.03
CA GLY A 65 -22.40 -21.55 -9.26
C GLY A 65 -22.16 -22.53 -8.12
N LEU A 66 -21.22 -23.45 -8.37
CA LEU A 66 -20.79 -24.41 -7.35
C LEU A 66 -19.64 -23.82 -6.54
N GLY A 67 -19.86 -23.67 -5.24
CA GLY A 67 -18.81 -23.39 -4.28
C GLY A 67 -18.93 -22.07 -3.51
N TRP A 68 -17.85 -21.76 -2.83
CA TRP A 68 -17.72 -20.76 -1.79
C TRP A 68 -16.77 -19.66 -2.22
N THR A 69 -17.18 -18.42 -2.06
CA THR A 69 -16.37 -17.23 -2.29
C THR A 69 -16.25 -16.45 -1.00
N TRP A 70 -15.10 -15.81 -0.79
CA TRP A 70 -14.91 -14.90 0.33
C TRP A 70 -14.81 -13.47 -0.18
N VAL A 71 -15.42 -12.54 0.56
CA VAL A 71 -15.47 -11.12 0.22
C VAL A 71 -15.23 -10.32 1.47
N VAL A 72 -14.36 -9.32 1.43
CA VAL A 72 -14.22 -8.34 2.50
C VAL A 72 -15.14 -7.16 2.20
N PRO A 73 -16.18 -6.90 3.02
CA PRO A 73 -17.07 -5.77 2.82
C PRO A 73 -16.35 -4.47 3.13
N GLY A 74 -16.65 -3.44 2.36
CA GLY A 74 -16.19 -2.08 2.61
C GLY A 74 -17.19 -1.26 3.42
N PRO A 75 -16.78 -0.06 3.86
CA PRO A 75 -17.54 0.82 4.76
C PRO A 75 -18.87 1.32 4.17
N ARG A 76 -19.12 1.15 2.86
CA ARG A 76 -20.38 1.55 2.18
C ARG A 76 -21.15 0.36 1.60
N GLY A 77 -20.90 -0.86 2.08
CA GLY A 77 -21.50 -2.07 1.53
C GLY A 77 -20.88 -2.53 0.19
N ASN A 78 -20.04 -1.69 -0.43
CA ASN A 78 -19.25 -2.08 -1.59
C ASN A 78 -18.11 -3.00 -1.17
N PRO A 79 -17.92 -4.15 -1.84
CA PRO A 79 -16.80 -5.04 -1.53
C PRO A 79 -15.47 -4.34 -1.82
N LEU A 80 -14.49 -4.50 -0.93
CA LEU A 80 -13.13 -4.00 -1.11
C LEU A 80 -12.31 -5.00 -1.93
N VAL A 81 -12.32 -6.24 -1.49
CA VAL A 81 -11.55 -7.34 -2.06
C VAL A 81 -12.38 -8.61 -2.04
N LYS A 82 -12.18 -9.46 -3.05
CA LYS A 82 -12.83 -10.77 -3.14
C LYS A 82 -11.82 -11.84 -3.56
N SER A 83 -12.18 -13.10 -3.32
CA SER A 83 -11.44 -14.21 -3.91
C SER A 83 -11.45 -14.12 -5.43
N SER A 84 -10.33 -14.50 -6.05
CA SER A 84 -10.18 -14.60 -7.50
C SER A 84 -11.11 -15.64 -8.14
N ARG A 85 -11.50 -16.65 -7.37
CA ARG A 85 -12.33 -17.78 -7.83
C ARG A 85 -13.23 -18.29 -6.72
N ALA A 86 -14.27 -19.03 -7.11
CA ALA A 86 -15.03 -19.86 -6.21
C ALA A 86 -14.25 -21.13 -5.84
N TYR A 87 -14.41 -21.60 -4.61
CA TYR A 87 -13.80 -22.82 -4.09
C TYR A 87 -14.88 -23.85 -3.81
N GLU A 88 -14.67 -25.11 -4.20
CA GLU A 88 -15.66 -26.17 -3.97
C GLU A 88 -16.04 -26.34 -2.48
N ARG A 89 -15.08 -26.15 -1.57
CA ARG A 89 -15.24 -26.43 -0.14
C ARG A 89 -15.07 -25.17 0.70
N TYR A 90 -15.94 -25.02 1.71
CA TYR A 90 -15.87 -23.93 2.68
C TYR A 90 -14.51 -23.85 3.36
N ALA A 91 -13.96 -24.98 3.84
CA ALA A 91 -12.65 -25.01 4.49
C ALA A 91 -11.52 -24.55 3.56
N THR A 92 -11.60 -24.86 2.27
CA THR A 92 -10.61 -24.38 1.27
C THR A 92 -10.74 -22.87 1.07
N CYS A 93 -11.97 -22.36 1.04
CA CYS A 93 -12.26 -20.92 0.94
C CYS A 93 -11.71 -20.17 2.17
N GLN A 94 -11.94 -20.69 3.37
CA GLN A 94 -11.41 -20.13 4.62
C GLN A 94 -9.88 -20.13 4.64
N ASN A 95 -9.25 -21.23 4.22
CA ASN A 95 -7.79 -21.30 4.13
C ASN A 95 -7.21 -20.33 3.09
N ALA A 96 -7.92 -20.08 1.99
CA ALA A 96 -7.52 -19.08 1.02
C ALA A 96 -7.54 -17.67 1.63
N PHE A 97 -8.57 -17.33 2.40
CA PHE A 97 -8.62 -16.06 3.13
C PHE A 97 -7.50 -15.94 4.16
N ARG A 98 -7.21 -17.00 4.93
CA ARG A 98 -6.08 -17.01 5.88
C ARG A 98 -4.73 -16.74 5.20
N ARG A 99 -4.51 -17.31 4.01
CA ARG A 99 -3.29 -17.06 3.21
C ARG A 99 -3.23 -15.62 2.72
N PHE A 100 -4.36 -15.05 2.32
CA PHE A 100 -4.44 -13.65 1.95
C PHE A 100 -4.05 -12.74 3.12
N MET A 101 -4.61 -12.98 4.31
CA MET A 101 -4.28 -12.22 5.52
C MET A 101 -2.79 -12.33 5.89
N ALA A 102 -2.19 -13.52 5.76
CA ALA A 102 -0.76 -13.71 5.99
C ALA A 102 0.12 -12.90 5.02
N LEU A 103 -0.30 -12.79 3.75
CA LEU A 103 0.40 -11.95 2.77
C LEU A 103 0.24 -10.47 3.08
N VAL A 104 -0.96 -10.02 3.42
CA VAL A 104 -1.24 -8.64 3.82
C VAL A 104 -0.42 -8.24 5.04
N ALA A 105 -0.37 -9.10 6.07
CA ALA A 105 0.46 -8.86 7.26
C ALA A 105 1.94 -8.74 6.91
N ARG A 106 2.47 -9.66 6.10
CA ARG A 106 3.88 -9.59 5.66
C ARG A 106 4.19 -8.32 4.85
N MET A 107 3.27 -7.85 4.01
CA MET A 107 3.44 -6.59 3.27
C MET A 107 3.32 -5.37 4.17
N ALA A 108 2.45 -5.40 5.19
CA ALA A 108 2.39 -4.35 6.21
C ALA A 108 3.71 -4.26 6.97
N GLU A 109 4.29 -5.40 7.37
CA GLU A 109 5.61 -5.47 8.01
C GLU A 109 6.72 -4.97 7.08
N ALA A 110 6.71 -5.35 5.80
CA ALA A 110 7.70 -4.88 4.83
C ALA A 110 7.60 -3.37 4.55
N GLY A 111 6.38 -2.81 4.58
CA GLY A 111 6.16 -1.36 4.46
C GLY A 111 6.40 -0.58 5.76
N ALA A 112 6.28 -1.24 6.92
CA ALA A 112 6.58 -0.70 8.24
C ALA A 112 8.05 -0.80 8.63
N GLN A 113 8.85 -1.57 7.88
CA GLN A 113 10.30 -1.55 8.02
C GLN A 113 10.76 -0.11 7.73
N PRO A 114 11.34 0.61 8.71
CA PRO A 114 11.88 1.93 8.44
C PRO A 114 12.91 1.78 7.33
N ALA A 115 12.97 2.77 6.44
CA ALA A 115 13.91 2.86 5.33
C ALA A 115 15.39 2.89 5.80
N ALA A 116 15.87 1.84 6.48
CA ALA A 116 17.25 1.59 6.83
C ALA A 116 17.90 0.91 5.62
N GLY A 117 18.12 1.72 4.58
CA GLY A 117 18.69 1.26 3.31
C GLY A 117 18.80 2.33 2.23
N ALA A 118 18.37 3.56 2.49
CA ALA A 118 18.71 4.69 1.63
C ALA A 118 20.20 5.00 1.81
N LYS A 119 21.06 4.40 0.97
CA LYS A 119 22.39 4.97 0.74
C LYS A 119 22.19 6.42 0.29
N PRO A 120 22.84 7.41 0.93
CA PRO A 120 22.74 8.80 0.48
C PRO A 120 23.29 8.86 -0.94
N VAL A 121 22.45 9.23 -1.89
CA VAL A 121 22.86 9.60 -3.24
C VAL A 121 23.60 10.93 -3.09
N THR A 122 24.92 10.83 -2.89
CA THR A 122 25.85 11.91 -3.20
C THR A 122 25.78 12.09 -4.71
N GLY A 123 25.11 13.15 -5.12
CA GLY A 123 24.90 13.47 -6.53
C GLY A 123 24.02 14.68 -6.77
N ALA A 124 23.98 15.64 -5.85
CA ALA A 124 23.49 16.98 -6.16
C ALA A 124 24.69 17.81 -6.60
N GLN A 125 24.87 17.93 -7.91
CA GLN A 125 25.76 18.92 -8.51
C GLN A 125 24.89 20.12 -8.91
N PRO A 126 24.88 21.22 -8.14
CA PRO A 126 24.33 22.48 -8.63
C PRO A 126 25.38 23.17 -9.50
N ALA A 127 24.98 23.47 -10.73
CA ALA A 127 25.72 24.26 -11.69
C ALA A 127 26.06 25.64 -11.11
N ALA A 128 27.28 26.08 -11.42
CA ALA A 128 27.86 27.34 -11.01
C ALA A 128 27.05 28.57 -11.48
N VAL A 129 26.85 29.51 -10.56
CA VAL A 129 26.81 30.94 -10.86
C VAL A 129 27.77 31.62 -9.91
N GLY A 130 28.79 32.26 -10.49
CA GLY A 130 29.89 32.89 -9.76
C GLY A 130 29.64 34.36 -9.41
N GLY A 131 30.56 34.89 -8.59
CA GLY A 131 30.80 36.32 -8.36
C GLY A 131 30.20 36.84 -7.05
N ALA A 132 30.91 36.78 -5.92
CA ALA A 132 31.99 37.67 -5.47
C ALA A 132 31.48 38.96 -4.79
N GLY A 133 31.87 39.13 -3.51
CA GLY A 133 31.65 40.37 -2.75
C GLY A 133 31.86 40.16 -1.25
N ALA A 134 33.10 40.30 -0.80
CA ALA A 134 33.50 40.35 0.61
C ALA A 134 33.10 41.69 1.26
N ALA A 135 32.84 41.69 2.58
CA ALA A 135 33.53 42.55 3.55
C ALA A 135 32.97 42.39 4.98
N ASP A 136 33.92 42.29 5.90
CA ASP A 136 33.94 42.50 7.35
C ASP A 136 33.13 43.66 7.94
N GLY A 137 32.88 43.55 9.25
CA GLY A 137 32.49 44.64 10.18
C GLY A 137 31.40 44.16 11.16
N ASP A 138 31.73 43.61 12.33
CA ASP A 138 32.18 44.28 13.58
C ASP A 138 31.16 45.28 14.15
N GLY A 139 30.83 45.15 15.45
CA GLY A 139 30.29 46.27 16.23
C GLY A 139 28.95 46.08 16.98
N ALA A 140 29.04 45.49 18.18
CA ALA A 140 28.58 45.99 19.48
C ALA A 140 27.16 46.57 19.75
N GLY A 141 26.63 46.19 20.93
CA GLY A 141 25.70 46.96 21.78
C GLY A 141 24.38 46.25 22.09
N GLY A 142 23.89 46.10 23.31
CA GLY A 142 24.28 46.61 24.62
C GLY A 142 23.35 46.04 25.70
N ALA A 143 23.78 46.13 26.95
CA ALA A 143 23.13 45.59 28.15
C ALA A 143 22.07 46.53 28.76
N GLY A 144 21.22 45.99 29.63
CA GLY A 144 20.39 46.70 30.63
C GLY A 144 19.18 45.83 31.01
N ALA A 145 19.10 45.11 32.14
CA ALA A 145 19.17 45.45 33.57
C ALA A 145 17.86 46.02 34.16
N GLY A 146 17.42 45.41 35.28
CA GLY A 146 16.49 45.94 36.29
C GLY A 146 15.00 45.69 36.00
N GLY A 147 14.14 45.33 36.95
CA GLY A 147 14.15 45.55 38.40
C GLY A 147 12.72 45.89 38.78
N GLY A 148 12.17 45.22 39.81
CA GLY A 148 10.73 45.15 40.05
C GLY A 148 10.08 46.39 40.66
N VAL A 149 8.75 46.27 40.81
CA VAL A 149 7.89 46.82 41.87
C VAL A 149 6.72 45.88 42.05
#